data_AF-A0A662I923-F1
#
_entry.id   AF-A0A662I923-F1
#
_cell.length_a   1.000
_cell.length_b   1.000
_cell.length_c   1.000
_cell.angle_alpha   90.00
_cell.angle_beta   90.00
_cell.angle_gamma   90.00
#
_symmetry.space_group_name_H-M   'P 1'
#
loop_
_entity.id
_entity.type
_entity.pdbx_description
1 polymer ?
#
loop_
_entity_poly.entity_id
_entity_poly.type
_entity_poly.pdbx_seq_one_letter_code
_entity_poly.pdbx_strand_id
1 'polypeptide(L)'
;MLEHGYDSAREVAKRVSYVLGHAALTGRVSDWAWERIAETHVFNEEVRRMLEANPWALHEVVKRLYEACRRGYWRPSEEALRRLREAAVEAEAWIEAGAER
;
A
#
# COMPACT_ATOMS: atom_id res chain seq x y z
N MET A 1 4.55 -10.27 13.90
CA MET A 1 4.56 -9.66 12.56
C MET A 1 5.60 -8.53 12.40
N LEU A 2 6.24 -8.05 13.48
CA LEU A 2 7.29 -7.02 13.40
C LEU A 2 8.73 -7.58 13.43
N GLU A 3 8.91 -8.88 13.70
CA GLU A 3 10.26 -9.46 13.92
C GLU A 3 11.02 -9.85 12.64
N HIS A 4 10.37 -9.87 11.46
CA HIS A 4 11.02 -10.19 10.18
C HIS A 4 10.61 -9.18 9.10
N GLY A 5 11.24 -7.99 9.09
CA GLY A 5 10.75 -6.84 8.31
C GLY A 5 10.52 -7.09 6.81
N TYR A 6 11.46 -7.73 6.11
CA TYR A 6 11.36 -7.97 4.65
C TYR A 6 10.21 -8.92 4.26
N ASP A 7 10.09 -10.06 4.94
CA ASP A 7 9.00 -11.02 4.69
C ASP A 7 7.65 -10.46 5.14
N SER A 8 7.66 -9.65 6.20
CA SER A 8 6.45 -8.99 6.72
C SER A 8 5.92 -7.95 5.73
N ALA A 9 6.80 -7.20 5.05
CA ALA A 9 6.45 -6.27 3.99
C ALA A 9 5.78 -6.95 2.78
N ARG A 10 6.38 -8.04 2.28
CA ARG A 10 5.83 -8.80 1.15
C ARG A 10 4.47 -9.42 1.48
N GLU A 11 4.31 -9.95 2.69
CA GLU A 11 3.06 -10.54 3.14
C GLU A 11 1.93 -9.49 3.25
N VAL A 12 2.25 -8.25 3.67
CA VAL A 12 1.29 -7.14 3.64
C VAL A 12 0.79 -6.87 2.22
N ALA A 13 1.70 -6.72 1.24
CA ALA A 13 1.32 -6.48 -0.15
C ALA A 13 0.41 -7.60 -0.71
N LYS A 14 0.72 -8.86 -0.36
CA LYS A 14 -0.08 -10.03 -0.73
C LYS A 14 -1.51 -9.95 -0.16
N ARG A 15 -1.65 -9.63 1.13
CA ARG A 15 -2.98 -9.47 1.76
C ARG A 15 -3.80 -8.35 1.15
N VAL A 16 -3.19 -7.21 0.84
CA VAL A 16 -3.89 -6.11 0.15
C VAL A 16 -4.38 -6.57 -1.23
N SER A 17 -3.59 -7.40 -1.93
CA SER A 17 -4.01 -8.01 -3.21
C SER A 17 -5.26 -8.88 -3.06
N TYR A 18 -5.36 -9.63 -1.95
CA TYR A 18 -6.53 -10.46 -1.65
C TYR A 18 -7.78 -9.62 -1.38
N VAL A 19 -7.65 -8.51 -0.66
CA VAL A 19 -8.76 -7.58 -0.45
C VAL A 19 -9.24 -7.01 -1.79
N LEU A 20 -8.32 -6.62 -2.67
CA LEU A 20 -8.66 -6.12 -4.01
C LEU A 20 -9.36 -7.19 -4.87
N GLY A 21 -8.87 -8.43 -4.86
CA GLY A 21 -9.52 -9.55 -5.53
C GLY A 21 -10.92 -9.82 -4.97
N HIS A 22 -11.08 -9.79 -3.65
CA HIS A 22 -12.39 -9.94 -3.01
C HIS A 22 -13.34 -8.82 -3.42
N ALA A 23 -12.89 -7.55 -3.41
CA ALA A 23 -13.68 -6.41 -3.86
C ALA A 23 -14.12 -6.56 -5.32
N ALA A 24 -13.24 -7.05 -6.20
CA ALA A 24 -13.56 -7.27 -7.60
C ALA A 24 -14.62 -8.36 -7.82
N LEU A 25 -14.67 -9.36 -6.93
CA LEU A 25 -15.65 -10.45 -7.02
C LEU A 25 -16.98 -10.12 -6.36
N THR A 26 -16.97 -9.43 -5.22
CA THR A 26 -18.16 -9.25 -4.38
C THR A 26 -18.72 -7.84 -4.41
N GLY A 27 -17.90 -6.83 -4.68
CA GLY A 27 -18.25 -5.42 -4.52
C GLY A 27 -18.54 -5.01 -3.06
N ARG A 28 -18.17 -5.82 -2.06
CA ARG A 28 -18.56 -5.64 -0.64
C ARG A 28 -17.45 -5.16 0.29
N VAL A 29 -16.41 -4.52 -0.23
CA VAL A 29 -15.39 -3.87 0.60
C VAL A 29 -15.75 -2.40 0.76
N SER A 30 -15.92 -1.94 1.99
CA SER A 30 -16.31 -0.55 2.28
C SER A 30 -15.14 0.42 2.16
N ASP A 31 -15.44 1.70 1.92
CA ASP A 31 -14.45 2.79 1.92
C ASP A 31 -13.64 2.82 3.23
N TRP A 32 -14.29 2.57 4.37
CA TRP A 32 -13.63 2.49 5.67
C TRP A 32 -12.54 1.41 5.71
N ALA A 33 -12.78 0.24 5.11
CA ALA A 33 -11.79 -0.83 5.10
C ALA A 33 -10.55 -0.43 4.30
N TRP A 34 -10.74 0.24 3.16
CA TRP A 34 -9.65 0.78 2.35
C TRP A 34 -8.88 1.88 3.07
N GLU A 35 -9.59 2.79 3.75
CA GLU A 35 -8.97 3.84 4.56
C GLU A 35 -8.10 3.22 5.66
N ARG A 36 -8.60 2.20 6.37
CA ARG A 36 -7.81 1.48 7.39
C ARG A 36 -6.58 0.79 6.81
N ILE A 37 -6.67 0.22 5.61
CA ILE A 37 -5.52 -0.38 4.92
C ILE A 37 -4.47 0.69 4.63
N ALA A 38 -4.87 1.84 4.07
CA ALA A 38 -3.96 2.94 3.76
C ALA A 38 -3.33 3.51 5.05
N GLU A 39 -4.14 3.76 6.07
CA GLU A 39 -3.69 4.22 7.39
C GLU A 39 -2.66 3.28 8.02
N THR A 40 -2.94 1.97 8.01
CA THR A 40 -2.12 0.97 8.70
C THR A 40 -0.83 0.67 7.95
N HIS A 41 -0.86 0.66 6.61
CA HIS A 41 0.24 0.11 5.82
C HIS A 41 1.01 1.15 5.02
N VAL A 42 0.50 2.37 4.85
CA VAL A 42 1.20 3.41 4.07
C VAL A 42 1.46 4.64 4.92
N PHE A 43 0.47 5.04 5.72
CA PHE A 43 0.47 6.30 6.45
C PHE A 43 1.05 6.19 7.87
N ASN A 44 1.20 4.96 8.37
CA ASN A 44 1.84 4.68 9.64
C ASN A 44 3.37 4.61 9.45
N GLU A 45 4.10 5.49 10.13
CA GLU A 45 5.56 5.60 10.02
C GLU A 45 6.31 4.35 10.50
N GLU A 46 5.81 3.64 11.52
CA GLU A 46 6.42 2.42 12.03
C GLU A 46 6.39 1.30 10.97
N VAL A 47 5.23 1.13 10.34
CA VAL A 47 5.06 0.15 9.25
C VAL A 47 5.81 0.60 8.00
N ARG A 48 5.91 1.92 7.76
CA ARG A 48 6.66 2.48 6.64
C ARG A 48 8.16 2.18 6.73
N ARG A 49 8.76 2.22 7.92
CA ARG A 49 10.16 1.76 8.13
C ARG A 49 10.38 0.28 7.83
N MET A 50 9.37 -0.56 8.07
CA MET A 50 9.43 -1.96 7.66
C MET A 50 9.38 -2.09 6.14
N LEU A 51 8.56 -1.28 5.48
CA LEU A 51 8.45 -1.23 4.02
C LEU A 51 9.65 -0.57 3.35
N GLU A 52 10.39 0.31 4.01
CA GLU A 52 11.69 0.83 3.55
C GLU A 52 12.70 -0.30 3.29
N ALA A 53 12.67 -1.36 4.11
CA ALA A 53 13.50 -2.54 3.90
C ALA A 53 13.12 -3.32 2.62
N ASN A 54 11.92 -3.10 2.07
CA ASN A 54 11.44 -3.68 0.83
C ASN A 54 10.58 -2.68 0.05
N PRO A 55 11.19 -1.71 -0.64
CA PRO A 55 10.44 -0.61 -1.28
C PRO A 55 9.51 -1.10 -2.40
N TRP A 56 9.81 -2.26 -2.99
CA TRP A 56 8.90 -2.95 -3.92
C TRP A 56 7.57 -3.33 -3.28
N ALA A 57 7.56 -3.72 -2.01
CA ALA A 57 6.32 -4.04 -1.29
C ALA A 57 5.48 -2.78 -1.05
N LEU A 58 6.10 -1.65 -0.69
CA LEU A 58 5.40 -0.37 -0.56
C LEU A 58 4.77 0.03 -1.90
N HIS A 59 5.56 0.01 -2.97
CA HIS A 59 5.08 0.34 -4.30
C HIS A 59 3.89 -0.53 -4.70
N GLU A 60 3.96 -1.83 -4.46
CA GLU A 60 2.87 -2.77 -4.77
C GLU A 60 1.60 -2.48 -3.93
N VAL A 61 1.71 -2.17 -2.63
CA VAL A 61 0.57 -1.77 -1.79
C VAL A 61 -0.09 -0.50 -2.33
N VAL A 62 0.71 0.54 -2.59
CA VAL A 62 0.22 1.83 -3.10
C VAL A 62 -0.47 1.66 -4.46
N LYS A 63 0.12 0.86 -5.35
CA LYS A 63 -0.49 0.51 -6.65
C LYS A 63 -1.86 -0.16 -6.52
N ARG A 64 -2.04 -1.07 -5.56
CA ARG A 64 -3.35 -1.73 -5.30
C ARG A 64 -4.39 -0.75 -4.77
N LEU A 65 -3.97 0.16 -3.89
CA LEU A 65 -4.83 1.22 -3.37
C LEU A 65 -5.28 2.16 -4.49
N TYR A 66 -4.38 2.54 -5.40
CA TYR A 66 -4.75 3.28 -6.61
C TYR A 66 -5.70 2.50 -7.53
N GLU A 67 -5.50 1.19 -7.68
CA GLU A 67 -6.40 0.36 -8.46
C GLU A 67 -7.81 0.33 -7.86
N ALA A 68 -7.92 0.24 -6.53
CA ALA A 68 -9.19 0.34 -5.82
C ALA A 68 -9.87 1.70 -6.08
N CYS A 69 -9.11 2.81 -6.06
CA CYS A 69 -9.62 4.14 -6.40
C CYS A 69 -10.13 4.21 -7.84
N ARG A 70 -9.29 3.79 -8.80
CA ARG A 70 -9.60 3.84 -10.24
C ARG A 70 -10.82 2.99 -10.61
N ARG A 71 -11.02 1.86 -9.93
CA ARG A 71 -12.18 0.98 -10.14
C ARG A 71 -13.42 1.39 -9.34
N GLY A 72 -13.34 2.46 -8.55
CA GLY A 72 -14.44 2.96 -7.73
C GLY A 72 -14.75 2.10 -6.51
N TYR A 73 -13.86 1.19 -6.11
CA TYR A 73 -13.98 0.38 -4.90
C TYR A 73 -13.67 1.20 -3.64
N TRP A 74 -12.87 2.25 -3.79
CA TRP A 74 -12.56 3.20 -2.74
C TRP A 74 -12.70 4.63 -3.25
N ARG A 75 -13.31 5.50 -2.44
CA ARG A 75 -13.38 6.94 -2.65
C ARG A 75 -12.57 7.67 -1.56
N PRO A 76 -11.26 7.82 -1.74
CA PRO A 76 -10.40 8.47 -0.74
C PRO A 76 -10.71 9.96 -0.61
N SER A 77 -10.37 10.54 0.54
CA SER A 77 -10.25 11.99 0.68
C SER A 77 -9.12 12.54 -0.20
N GLU A 78 -9.15 13.83 -0.52
CA GLU A 78 -8.06 14.49 -1.25
C GLU A 78 -6.72 14.35 -0.53
N GLU A 79 -6.75 14.42 0.80
CA GLU A 79 -5.58 14.25 1.67
C GLU A 79 -5.03 12.82 1.61
N ALA A 80 -5.89 11.80 1.72
CA ALA A 80 -5.46 10.41 1.57
C ALA A 80 -4.86 10.17 0.18
N LEU A 81 -5.47 10.71 -0.88
CA LEU A 81 -4.94 10.60 -2.24
C LEU A 81 -3.59 11.32 -2.40
N ARG A 82 -3.39 12.48 -1.77
CA ARG A 82 -2.11 13.19 -1.74
C ARG A 82 -1.03 12.35 -1.08
N ARG A 83 -1.30 11.80 0.11
CA ARG A 83 -0.36 10.95 0.85
C ARG A 83 0.01 9.67 0.09
N LEU A 84 -0.92 9.09 -0.66
CA LEU A 84 -0.62 7.95 -1.54
C LEU A 84 0.31 8.34 -2.70
N ARG A 85 0.21 9.57 -3.23
CA ARG A 85 1.13 10.05 -4.29
C ARG A 85 2.54 10.20 -3.74
N GLU A 86 2.65 10.78 -2.55
CA GLU A 86 3.94 10.94 -1.87
C GLU A 86 4.60 9.59 -1.60
N ALA A 87 3.85 8.63 -1.06
CA ALA A 87 4.35 7.28 -0.81
C ALA A 87 4.77 6.55 -2.11
N ALA A 88 4.10 6.80 -3.24
CA ALA A 88 4.49 6.23 -4.53
C ALA A 88 5.85 6.76 -5.00
N VAL A 89 6.02 8.09 -4.98
CA VAL A 89 7.27 8.77 -5.40
C VAL A 89 8.44 8.33 -4.52
N GLU A 90 8.24 8.24 -3.22
CA GLU A 90 9.28 7.79 -2.29
C GLU A 90 9.67 6.32 -2.52
N ALA A 91 8.68 5.45 -2.76
CA ALA A 91 8.95 4.04 -3.06
C ALA A 91 9.78 3.91 -4.35
N GLU A 92 9.46 4.69 -5.39
CA GLU A 92 10.22 4.74 -6.64
C GLU A 92 11.65 5.24 -6.39
N ALA A 93 11.82 6.32 -5.63
CA ALA A 93 13.15 6.84 -5.27
C ALA A 93 14.01 5.81 -4.51
N TRP A 94 13.43 5.02 -3.60
CA TRP A 94 14.15 3.94 -2.91
C TRP A 94 14.48 2.76 -3.81
N ILE A 95 13.59 2.42 -4.74
CA ILE A 95 13.83 1.38 -5.75
C ILE A 95 15.01 1.79 -6.63
N GLU A 96 15.02 3.03 -7.13
CA GLU A 96 16.09 3.58 -7.97
C GLU A 96 17.41 3.61 -7.21
N ALA A 97 17.44 4.17 -6.00
CA ALA A 97 18.65 4.23 -5.18
C ALA A 97 19.23 2.85 -4.80
N GLY A 98 18.39 1.81 -4.76
CA GLY A 98 18.81 0.42 -4.54
C GLY A 98 19.26 -0.28 -5.82
N ALA A 99 18.78 0.13 -6.99
CA ALA A 99 19.17 -0.41 -8.29
C ALA A 99 20.53 0.10 -8.79
N GLU A 100 20.97 1.25 -8.28
CA GLU A 100 22.27 1.87 -8.61
C GLU A 100 23.45 1.37 -7.75
N ARG A 101 23.21 0.45 -6.81
CA ARG A 101 24.23 -0.18 -5.95
C ARG A 101 24.60 -1.58 -6.42
#